data_AF-X1J8Z3-F1
#
_entry.id   AF-X1J8Z3-F1
#
_cell.length_a   1.000
_cell.length_b   1.000
_cell.length_c   1.000
_cell.angle_alpha   90.00
_cell.angle_beta   90.00
_cell.angle_gamma   90.00
#
_symmetry.space_group_name_H-M   'P 1'
#
loop_
_entity.id
_entity.type
_entity.pdbx_description
1 polymer ?
#
loop_
_entity_poly.entity_id
_entity_poly.type
_entity_poly.pdbx_seq_one_letter_code
_entity_poly.pdbx_strand_id
1 'polypeptide(L)'
;MMLTPDEYMALMRLITSERESEGASLTLETQDTPKKRSRSARASDKKLSEAFKVANARYRLKDGSLRKGRSQSDIAKLAQKLRKKM
;
A
#
# COMPACT_ATOMS: atom_id res chain seq x y z
N MET A 1 -19.40 -8.63 -53.47
CA MET A 1 -19.22 -7.21 -53.14
C MET A 1 -17.93 -7.12 -52.35
N MET A 2 -16.91 -6.40 -52.86
CA MET A 2 -15.64 -6.22 -52.16
C MET A 2 -15.76 -4.97 -51.28
N LEU A 3 -15.26 -5.05 -50.06
CA LEU A 3 -15.25 -3.94 -49.12
C LEU A 3 -14.49 -2.76 -49.74
N THR A 4 -15.04 -1.55 -49.69
CA THR A 4 -14.32 -0.38 -50.18
C THR A 4 -13.11 -0.09 -49.27
N PRO A 5 -12.03 0.51 -49.79
CA PRO A 5 -10.87 0.86 -48.98
C PRO A 5 -11.22 1.68 -47.73
N ASP A 6 -12.22 2.57 -47.85
CA ASP A 6 -12.67 3.42 -46.74
C ASP A 6 -13.40 2.63 -45.66
N GLU A 7 -14.26 1.69 -46.05
CA GLU A 7 -14.93 0.78 -45.12
C GLU A 7 -13.93 -0.14 -44.42
N TYR A 8 -12.90 -0.61 -45.12
CA TYR A 8 -11.81 -1.39 -44.52
C TYR A 8 -11.03 -0.57 -43.49
N MET A 9 -10.65 0.66 -43.83
CA MET A 9 -9.93 1.55 -42.91
C MET A 9 -10.77 1.92 -41.68
N ALA A 10 -12.06 2.21 -41.86
CA ALA A 10 -12.97 2.50 -40.76
C ALA A 10 -13.08 1.32 -39.78
N LEU A 11 -13.16 0.10 -40.32
CA LEU A 11 -13.27 -1.12 -39.53
C LEU A 11 -11.95 -1.46 -38.80
N MET A 12 -10.80 -1.27 -39.46
CA MET A 12 -9.49 -1.39 -38.81
C MET A 12 -9.29 -0.36 -37.68
N ARG A 13 -9.74 0.88 -37.88
CA ARG A 13 -9.67 1.94 -36.88
C ARG A 13 -10.54 1.63 -35.66
N LEU A 14 -11.76 1.12 -35.89
CA LEU A 14 -12.67 0.72 -34.81
C LEU A 14 -12.07 -0.42 -33.97
N ILE A 15 -11.62 -1.49 -34.62
CA ILE A 15 -10.99 -2.64 -33.95
C ILE A 15 -9.78 -2.21 -33.11
N THR A 16 -8.96 -1.31 -33.65
CA THR A 16 -7.78 -0.80 -32.92
C THR A 16 -8.20 0.01 -31.70
N SER A 17 -9.23 0.86 -31.83
CA SER A 17 -9.74 1.68 -30.73
C SER A 17 -10.38 0.86 -29.60
N GLU A 18 -11.11 -0.22 -29.92
CA GLU A 18 -11.68 -1.12 -28.91
C GLU A 18 -10.58 -1.86 -28.16
N ARG A 19 -9.55 -2.34 -28.88
CA ARG A 19 -8.42 -3.04 -28.27
C ARG A 19 -7.61 -2.15 -27.31
N GLU A 20 -7.44 -0.87 -27.66
CA GLU A 20 -6.79 0.12 -26.78
C GLU A 20 -7.63 0.40 -25.52
N SER A 21 -8.96 0.45 -25.66
CA SER A 21 -9.90 0.63 -24.55
C SER A 21 -9.95 -0.58 -23.60
N GLU A 22 -9.95 -1.79 -24.14
CA GLU A 22 -9.88 -3.03 -23.36
C GLU A 22 -8.55 -3.15 -22.60
N GLY A 23 -7.42 -2.81 -23.24
CA GLY A 23 -6.12 -2.77 -22.57
C GLY A 23 -6.05 -1.73 -21.45
N ALA A 24 -6.67 -0.56 -21.65
CA ALA A 24 -6.72 0.50 -20.64
C ALA A 24 -7.60 0.11 -19.43
N SER A 25 -8.74 -0.55 -19.66
CA SER A 25 -9.60 -1.03 -18.57
C SER A 25 -8.97 -2.16 -17.76
N LEU A 26 -8.33 -3.14 -18.41
CA LEU A 26 -7.62 -4.24 -17.74
C LEU A 26 -6.47 -3.76 -16.84
N THR A 27 -5.73 -2.73 -17.30
CA THR A 27 -4.62 -2.16 -16.53
C THR A 27 -5.11 -1.38 -15.30
N LEU A 28 -6.22 -0.65 -15.41
CA LEU A 28 -6.85 0.02 -14.27
C LEU A 28 -7.36 -0.98 -13.23
N GLU A 29 -8.08 -2.03 -13.66
CA GLU A 29 -8.58 -3.07 -12.74
C GLU A 29 -7.47 -3.78 -11.96
N THR A 30 -6.32 -4.00 -12.60
CA THR A 30 -5.20 -4.73 -11.97
C THR A 30 -4.45 -3.86 -10.95
N GLN A 31 -4.43 -2.53 -11.13
CA GLN A 31 -3.67 -1.61 -10.27
C GLN A 31 -4.39 -1.29 -8.96
N ASP A 32 -5.73 -1.27 -8.96
CA ASP A 32 -6.52 -0.80 -7.82
C ASP A 32 -6.75 -1.84 -6.71
N THR A 33 -6.36 -3.10 -6.91
CA THR A 33 -6.51 -4.12 -5.87
C THR A 33 -5.34 -4.09 -4.88
N PRO A 34 -5.56 -3.77 -3.58
CA PRO A 34 -4.49 -3.73 -2.60
C PRO A 34 -3.91 -5.14 -2.41
N LYS A 35 -2.62 -5.31 -2.74
CA LYS A 35 -1.92 -6.59 -2.60
C LYS A 35 -1.99 -7.09 -1.16
N LYS A 36 -2.33 -8.37 -0.99
CA LYS A 36 -2.33 -9.02 0.33
C LYS A 36 -0.91 -8.98 0.91
N ARG A 37 -0.75 -8.36 2.09
CA ARG A 37 0.54 -8.36 2.81
C ARG A 37 0.98 -9.79 3.14
N SER A 38 2.28 -10.04 3.07
CA SER A 38 2.88 -11.34 3.39
C SER A 38 2.69 -11.74 4.85
N ARG A 39 2.79 -13.05 5.15
CA ARG A 39 2.71 -13.57 6.53
C ARG A 39 3.79 -12.99 7.44
N SER A 40 5.02 -12.86 6.95
CA SER A 40 6.15 -12.29 7.69
C SER A 40 5.94 -10.81 8.03
N ALA A 41 5.41 -10.03 7.07
CA ALA A 41 5.08 -8.62 7.31
C ALA A 41 4.03 -8.48 8.43
N ARG A 42 2.95 -9.27 8.37
CA ARG A 42 1.89 -9.25 9.41
C ARG A 42 2.42 -9.63 10.79
N ALA A 43 3.28 -10.65 10.87
CA ALA A 43 3.90 -11.06 12.12
C ALA A 43 4.81 -9.94 12.69
N SER A 44 5.59 -9.29 11.83
CA SER A 44 6.41 -8.13 12.22
C SER A 44 5.55 -6.94 12.68
N ASP A 45 4.45 -6.64 11.99
CA ASP A 45 3.52 -5.56 12.36
C ASP A 45 2.90 -5.80 13.74
N LYS A 46 2.53 -7.05 14.05
CA LYS A 46 2.00 -7.43 15.36
C LYS A 46 3.03 -7.15 16.47
N LYS A 47 4.27 -7.62 16.29
CA LYS A 47 5.38 -7.34 17.22
C LYS A 47 5.66 -5.84 17.36
N LEU A 48 5.58 -5.10 16.25
CA LEU A 48 5.79 -3.66 16.26
C LEU A 48 4.69 -2.95 17.07
N SER A 49 3.43 -3.36 16.90
CA SER A 49 2.30 -2.83 17.68
C SER A 49 2.49 -3.06 19.19
N GLU A 50 2.89 -4.26 19.59
CA GLU A 50 3.19 -4.61 20.98
C GLU A 50 4.37 -3.79 21.53
N ALA A 51 5.45 -3.66 20.75
CA ALA A 51 6.60 -2.85 21.10
C ALA A 51 6.25 -1.36 21.31
N PHE A 52 5.36 -0.80 20.49
CA PHE A 52 4.89 0.59 20.67
C PHE A 52 4.06 0.76 21.95
N LYS A 53 3.25 -0.23 22.34
CA LYS A 53 2.52 -0.18 23.63
C LYS A 53 3.49 -0.09 24.80
N VAL A 54 4.53 -0.92 24.80
CA VAL A 54 5.57 -0.90 25.84
C VAL A 54 6.37 0.40 25.83
N ALA A 55 6.74 0.90 24.65
CA ALA A 55 7.49 2.16 24.54
C ALA A 55 6.66 3.36 25.01
N ASN A 56 5.37 3.42 24.65
CA ASN A 56 4.46 4.47 25.11
C ASN A 56 4.24 4.39 26.63
N ALA A 57 4.06 3.20 27.21
CA ALA A 57 3.93 3.05 28.66
C ALA A 57 5.15 3.59 29.43
N ARG A 58 6.36 3.48 28.85
CA ARG A 58 7.59 4.04 29.43
C ARG A 58 7.68 5.55 29.30
N TYR A 59 7.36 6.10 28.13
CA TYR A 59 7.63 7.52 27.81
C TYR A 59 6.43 8.46 27.88
N ARG A 60 5.20 7.95 27.98
CA ARG A 60 4.01 8.77 28.19
C ARG A 60 3.65 8.84 29.67
N LEU A 61 3.02 9.95 30.03
CA LEU A 61 2.33 10.16 31.29
C LEU A 61 0.89 9.60 31.18
N LYS A 62 0.17 9.56 32.31
CA LYS A 62 -1.20 9.04 32.36
C LYS A 62 -2.19 9.89 31.57
N ASP A 63 -1.91 11.18 31.44
CA ASP A 63 -2.66 12.15 30.61
C ASP A 63 -2.34 12.01 29.11
N GLY A 64 -1.44 11.11 28.73
CA GLY A 64 -1.00 10.92 27.35
C GLY A 64 0.03 11.96 26.89
N SER A 65 0.52 12.87 27.73
CA SER A 65 1.64 13.74 27.37
C SER A 65 2.97 12.97 27.36
N LEU A 66 3.97 13.49 26.65
CA LEU A 66 5.33 12.93 26.69
C LEU A 66 6.04 13.37 27.97
N ARG A 67 6.81 12.45 28.57
CA ARG A 67 7.71 12.81 29.68
C ARG A 67 8.72 13.86 29.22
N LYS A 68 9.10 14.75 30.15
CA LYS A 68 10.07 15.84 29.89
C LYS A 68 11.34 15.31 29.24
N GLY A 69 11.78 15.98 28.17
CA GLY A 69 12.98 15.60 27.42
C GLY A 69 12.85 14.36 26.54
N ARG A 70 11.62 13.85 26.32
CA ARG A 70 11.34 12.77 25.38
C ARG A 70 10.59 13.30 24.16
N SER A 71 10.89 12.70 23.02
CA SER A 71 10.24 12.99 21.74
C SER A 71 9.57 11.75 21.17
N GLN A 72 8.70 11.94 20.17
CA GLN A 72 8.14 10.82 19.40
C GLN A 72 9.23 9.99 18.73
N SER A 73 10.35 10.62 18.34
CA SER A 73 11.49 9.91 17.75
C SER A 73 12.12 8.92 18.73
N ASP A 74 12.14 9.23 20.04
CA ASP A 74 12.67 8.33 21.06
C ASP A 74 11.76 7.11 21.27
N ILE A 75 10.44 7.31 21.21
CA ILE A 75 9.46 6.22 21.24
C ILE A 75 9.68 5.30 20.05
N ALA A 76 9.78 5.84 18.83
CA ALA A 76 9.99 5.05 17.63
C ALA A 76 11.30 4.26 17.67
N LYS A 77 12.40 4.90 18.10
CA LYS A 77 13.71 4.24 18.28
C LYS A 77 13.62 3.10 19.29
N LEU A 78 12.95 3.33 20.43
CA LEU A 78 12.77 2.31 21.45
C LEU A 78 11.89 1.16 20.96
N ALA A 79 10.77 1.45 20.28
CA ALA A 79 9.86 0.45 19.73
C ALA A 79 10.57 -0.45 18.72
N GLN A 80 11.39 0.11 17.81
CA GLN A 80 12.15 -0.71 16.87
C GLN A 80 13.21 -1.58 17.56
N LYS A 81 13.84 -1.10 18.64
CA LYS A 81 14.76 -1.91 19.46
C LYS A 81 14.03 -3.06 20.17
N LEU A 82 12.83 -2.81 20.70
CA LEU A 82 12.01 -3.83 21.37
C LEU A 82 11.47 -4.85 20.38
N ARG A 83 10.99 -4.42 19.21
CA ARG A 83 10.50 -5.31 18.13
C ARG A 83 11.52 -6.37 17.75
N LYS A 84 12.81 -6.02 17.70
CA LYS A 84 13.90 -6.96 17.36
C LYS A 84 14.14 -8.03 18.44
N LYS A 85 13.67 -7.79 19.67
CA LYS A 85 13.81 -8.72 20.82
C LYS A 85 12.57 -9.58 21.05
N MET A 86 11.48 -9.29 20.35
CA MET A 86 10.22 -10.06 20.34
C MET A 86 10.21 -11.04 19.17
#